data_AF-A0AAP5Z2S2-F1
#
_entry.id   AF-A0AAP5Z2S2-F1
#
_cell.length_a   1.000
_cell.length_b   1.000
_cell.length_c   1.000
_cell.angle_alpha   90.00
_cell.angle_beta   90.00
_cell.angle_gamma   90.00
#
_symmetry.space_group_name_H-M   'P 1'
#
loop_
_entity.id
_entity.type
_entity.pdbx_description
1 polymer ?
#
loop_
_entity_poly.entity_id
_entity_poly.type
_entity_poly.pdbx_seq_one_letter_code
_entity_poly.pdbx_strand_id
1 'polypeptide(L)'
;MGKLIPVSVRLAWLNLQRNRRRSLLSMLIIAIAVFALTSAGGFGLYTYDSLKESTARDTGHLTLTTPGYFAKEEEMPLSNGLSHADAITKQLIGLREVRGVQP
;
A
#
# COMPACT_ATOMS: atom_id res chain seq x y z
N MET A 1 -18.90 13.81 50.95
CA MET A 1 -18.28 12.86 50.01
C MET A 1 -19.30 12.48 48.94
N GLY A 2 -19.45 13.33 47.92
CA GLY A 2 -20.46 13.15 46.86
C GLY A 2 -20.17 11.89 46.06
N LYS A 3 -21.20 11.08 45.82
CA LYS A 3 -21.07 9.83 45.05
C LYS A 3 -20.59 10.17 43.64
N LEU A 4 -19.34 9.81 43.33
CA LEU A 4 -18.69 10.04 42.03
C LEU A 4 -19.38 9.33 40.85
N ILE A 5 -20.34 8.44 41.12
CA ILE A 5 -21.07 7.69 40.10
C ILE A 5 -22.58 7.82 40.39
N PRO A 6 -23.39 8.28 39.41
CA PRO A 6 -24.83 8.32 39.54
C PRO A 6 -25.38 6.90 39.76
N VAL A 7 -26.41 6.78 40.61
CA VAL A 7 -27.04 5.48 40.93
C VAL A 7 -27.54 4.76 39.67
N SER A 8 -27.98 5.51 38.66
CA SER A 8 -28.42 4.98 37.36
C SER A 8 -27.30 4.21 36.62
N VAL A 9 -26.08 4.75 36.58
CA VAL A 9 -24.92 4.10 35.93
C VAL A 9 -24.56 2.80 36.65
N ARG A 10 -24.58 2.80 37.98
CA ARG A 10 -24.35 1.60 38.79
C ARG A 10 -25.41 0.52 38.53
N LEU A 11 -26.68 0.90 38.44
CA LEU A 11 -27.78 -0.01 38.12
C LEU A 11 -27.69 -0.54 36.69
N ALA A 12 -27.28 0.28 35.72
CA ALA A 12 -27.06 -0.14 34.34
C ALA A 12 -25.94 -1.19 34.23
N TRP A 13 -24.83 -0.98 34.94
CA TRP A 13 -23.71 -1.93 34.98
C TRP A 13 -24.10 -3.29 35.57
N LEU A 14 -24.80 -3.28 36.72
CA LEU A 14 -25.30 -4.51 37.34
C LEU A 14 -26.30 -5.25 36.44
N ASN A 15 -27.11 -4.52 35.67
CA ASN A 15 -28.02 -5.12 34.68
C ASN A 15 -27.26 -5.79 33.52
N LEU A 16 -26.21 -5.15 33.00
CA LEU A 16 -25.32 -5.73 31.99
C LEU A 16 -24.65 -7.00 32.53
N GLN A 17 -24.16 -6.94 33.78
CA GLN A 17 -23.48 -8.05 34.42
C GLN A 17 -24.41 -9.22 34.77
N ARG A 18 -25.70 -8.98 34.99
CA ARG A 18 -26.72 -10.02 35.19
C ARG A 18 -27.11 -10.70 33.87
N ASN A 19 -27.26 -9.92 32.80
CA ASN A 19 -27.69 -10.41 31.48
C ASN A 19 -26.52 -10.63 30.50
N ARG A 20 -25.42 -11.24 30.98
CA ARG A 20 -24.14 -11.31 30.25
C ARG A 20 -24.26 -11.86 28.84
N ARG A 21 -25.01 -12.95 28.64
CA ARG A 21 -25.16 -13.58 27.31
C ARG A 21 -25.71 -12.62 26.26
N ARG A 22 -26.76 -11.85 26.61
CA ARG A 22 -27.40 -10.90 25.69
C ARG A 22 -26.54 -9.67 25.46
N SER A 23 -25.94 -9.14 26.53
CA SER A 23 -25.07 -7.96 26.44
C SER A 23 -23.77 -8.23 25.68
N LEU A 24 -23.17 -9.42 25.85
CA LEU A 24 -21.98 -9.83 25.11
C LEU A 24 -22.25 -9.93 23.61
N LEU A 25 -23.38 -10.50 23.22
CA LEU A 25 -23.74 -10.63 21.80
C LEU A 25 -23.86 -9.25 21.13
N SER A 26 -24.56 -8.31 21.77
CA SER A 26 -24.65 -6.93 21.25
C SER A 26 -23.28 -6.24 21.19
N MET A 27 -22.44 -6.39 22.21
CA MET A 27 -21.10 -5.81 22.24
C MET A 27 -20.21 -6.39 21.14
N LEU A 28 -20.30 -7.69 20.89
CA LEU A 28 -19.51 -8.39 19.90
C LEU A 28 -19.89 -7.98 18.47
N ILE A 29 -21.19 -7.78 18.19
CA ILE A 29 -21.64 -7.23 16.91
C ILE A 29 -21.04 -5.85 16.67
N ILE A 30 -21.10 -4.97 17.67
CA ILE A 30 -20.52 -3.61 17.57
C ILE A 30 -19.01 -3.69 17.37
N ALA A 31 -18.32 -4.55 18.12
CA ALA A 31 -16.88 -4.72 18.02
C ALA A 31 -16.45 -5.19 16.62
N ILE A 32 -17.15 -6.19 16.05
CA ILE A 32 -16.88 -6.68 14.69
C ILE A 32 -17.14 -5.58 13.66
N ALA A 33 -18.25 -4.84 13.78
CA ALA A 33 -18.57 -3.77 12.85
C ALA A 33 -17.52 -2.65 12.86
N VAL A 34 -17.10 -2.20 14.04
CA VAL A 34 -16.04 -1.20 14.20
C VAL A 34 -14.71 -1.72 13.66
N PHE A 35 -14.33 -2.95 14.01
CA PHE A 35 -13.11 -3.59 13.51
C PHE A 35 -13.07 -3.67 11.99
N ALA A 36 -14.17 -4.10 11.36
CA ALA A 36 -14.28 -4.17 9.91
C ALA A 36 -14.15 -2.79 9.26
N LEU A 37 -14.84 -1.78 9.80
CA LEU A 37 -14.81 -0.42 9.27
C LEU A 37 -13.43 0.22 9.38
N THR A 38 -12.77 0.09 10.53
CA THR A 38 -11.41 0.64 10.73
C THR A 38 -10.37 -0.09 9.89
N SER A 39 -10.48 -1.42 9.78
CA SER A 39 -9.55 -2.22 8.98
C SER A 39 -9.69 -1.93 7.50
N ALA A 40 -10.92 -1.86 6.97
CA ALA A 40 -11.17 -1.51 5.58
C ALA A 40 -10.72 -0.08 5.25
N GLY A 41 -11.01 0.89 6.12
CA GLY A 41 -10.57 2.27 5.95
C GLY A 41 -9.05 2.42 5.99
N GLY A 42 -8.39 1.78 6.96
CA GLY A 42 -6.93 1.78 7.08
C GLY A 42 -6.24 1.09 5.91
N PHE A 43 -6.76 -0.07 5.48
CA PHE A 43 -6.25 -0.78 4.30
C PHE A 43 -6.39 0.04 3.02
N GLY A 44 -7.54 0.69 2.82
CA GLY A 44 -7.77 1.56 1.67
C GLY A 44 -6.76 2.69 1.61
N LEU A 45 -6.58 3.42 2.72
CA LEU A 45 -5.63 4.53 2.80
C LEU A 45 -4.18 4.08 2.52
N TYR A 46 -3.77 2.97 3.14
CA TYR A 46 -2.44 2.40 2.93
C TYR A 46 -2.22 1.95 1.48
N THR A 47 -3.25 1.36 0.86
CA THR A 47 -3.18 0.92 -0.55
C THR A 47 -2.98 2.12 -1.48
N TYR A 48 -3.70 3.22 -1.26
CA TYR A 48 -3.51 4.44 -2.07
C TYR A 48 -2.11 5.02 -1.93
N ASP A 49 -1.59 5.09 -0.71
CA ASP A 49 -0.24 5.62 -0.48
C ASP A 49 0.83 4.72 -1.12
N SER A 50 0.66 3.39 -0.99
CA SER A 50 1.54 2.41 -1.64
C SER A 50 1.50 2.50 -3.16
N LEU A 51 0.32 2.67 -3.75
CA LEU A 51 0.17 2.83 -5.21
C LEU A 51 0.80 4.14 -5.69
N LYS A 52 0.65 5.22 -4.92
CA LYS A 52 1.27 6.50 -5.22
C LYS A 52 2.80 6.42 -5.14
N GLU A 53 3.33 5.78 -4.11
CA GLU A 53 4.78 5.58 -3.94
C GLU A 53 5.34 4.68 -5.05
N SER A 54 4.67 3.58 -5.40
CA SER A 54 5.07 2.71 -6.52
C SER A 54 5.06 3.48 -7.84
N THR A 55 3.98 4.19 -8.13
CA THR A 55 3.88 5.01 -9.35
C THR A 55 4.96 6.09 -9.40
N ALA A 56 5.28 6.73 -8.27
CA ALA A 56 6.34 7.74 -8.21
C ALA A 56 7.74 7.17 -8.47
N ARG A 57 7.98 5.89 -8.16
CA ARG A 57 9.26 5.21 -8.41
C ARG A 57 9.37 4.65 -9.82
N ASP A 58 8.25 4.22 -10.39
CA ASP A 58 8.23 3.51 -11.69
C ASP A 58 8.01 4.45 -12.88
N THR A 59 7.50 5.65 -12.67
CA THR A 59 7.25 6.62 -13.75
C THR A 59 8.44 7.55 -13.97
N GLY A 60 8.68 7.91 -15.24
CA GLY A 60 9.79 8.80 -15.64
C GLY A 60 11.02 8.06 -16.18
N HIS A 61 10.99 6.73 -16.28
CA HIS A 61 12.04 5.96 -16.94
C HIS A 61 11.78 5.88 -18.44
N LEU A 62 12.83 6.12 -19.24
CA LEU A 62 12.83 5.92 -20.68
C LEU A 62 13.66 4.69 -21.00
N THR A 63 13.01 3.64 -21.49
CA THR A 63 13.70 2.41 -21.92
C THR A 63 14.10 2.53 -23.38
N LEU A 64 15.41 2.44 -23.65
CA LEU A 64 15.96 2.39 -25.01
C LEU A 64 16.19 0.93 -25.38
N THR A 65 15.74 0.52 -26.57
CA THR A 65 15.92 -0.84 -27.06
C THR A 65 16.06 -0.86 -28.58
N THR A 66 16.52 -1.99 -29.14
CA THR A 66 16.58 -2.17 -30.59
C THR A 66 15.22 -2.63 -31.14
N PRO A 67 14.88 -2.35 -32.41
CA PRO A 67 13.66 -2.87 -33.03
C PRO A 67 13.55 -4.40 -33.01
N GLY A 68 14.70 -5.10 -32.96
CA GLY A 68 14.77 -6.56 -32.87
C GLY A 68 14.18 -7.11 -31.57
N TYR A 69 14.22 -6.35 -30.48
CA TYR A 69 13.65 -6.72 -29.18
C TYR A 69 12.13 -6.93 -29.22
N PHE A 70 11.41 -6.16 -30.05
CA PHE A 70 9.95 -6.29 -30.18
C PHE A 70 9.53 -7.29 -31.27
N ALA A 71 10.40 -7.55 -32.24
CA ALA A 71 10.06 -8.28 -33.46
C ALA A 71 10.52 -9.75 -33.46
N LYS A 72 11.46 -10.13 -32.60
CA LYS A 72 12.07 -11.47 -32.59
C LYS A 72 12.11 -12.04 -31.17
N GLU A 73 11.81 -13.33 -31.04
CA GLU A 73 12.12 -14.06 -29.81
C GLU A 73 13.64 -14.19 -29.67
N GLU A 74 14.15 -13.90 -28.47
CA GLU A 74 15.57 -14.04 -28.16
C GLU A 74 15.89 -15.51 -27.83
N GLU A 75 16.77 -16.15 -28.61
CA GLU A 75 17.29 -17.50 -28.29
C GLU A 75 18.32 -17.49 -27.16
N MET A 76 19.03 -16.36 -26.97
CA MET A 76 20.01 -16.14 -25.90
C MET A 76 19.83 -14.74 -25.29
N PRO A 77 20.09 -14.55 -23.99
CA PRO A 77 19.95 -13.26 -23.33
C PRO A 77 20.77 -12.17 -24.04
N LEU A 78 20.18 -10.98 -24.25
CA LEU A 78 20.81 -9.82 -24.90
C LEU A 78 21.17 -10.02 -26.39
N SER A 79 20.64 -11.06 -27.04
CA SER A 79 20.88 -11.30 -28.47
C SER A 79 20.36 -10.16 -29.36
N ASN A 80 19.32 -9.44 -28.93
CA ASN A 80 18.84 -8.19 -29.57
C ASN A 80 19.15 -6.95 -28.71
N GLY A 81 20.13 -7.03 -27.81
CA GLY A 81 20.55 -5.93 -26.96
C GLY A 81 21.13 -4.75 -27.75
N LEU A 82 21.14 -3.57 -27.12
CA LEU A 82 21.79 -2.38 -27.70
C LEU A 82 23.29 -2.64 -27.86
N SER A 83 23.80 -2.48 -29.09
CA SER A 83 25.25 -2.51 -29.31
C SER A 83 25.88 -1.26 -28.70
N HIS A 84 27.04 -1.41 -28.05
CA HIS A 84 27.76 -0.32 -27.38
C HIS A 84 26.98 0.36 -26.24
N ALA A 85 26.18 -0.39 -25.49
CA ALA A 85 25.41 0.12 -24.33
C ALA A 85 26.26 0.99 -23.37
N ASP A 86 27.51 0.59 -23.09
CA ASP A 86 28.43 1.36 -22.23
C ASP A 86 28.75 2.76 -22.77
N ALA A 87 28.89 2.90 -24.09
CA ALA A 87 29.18 4.19 -24.72
C ALA A 87 27.94 5.10 -24.70
N ILE A 88 26.75 4.51 -24.92
CA ILE A 88 25.46 5.21 -24.88
C ILE A 88 25.17 5.69 -23.45
N THR A 89 25.38 4.84 -22.44
CA THR A 89 25.24 5.18 -21.02
C THR A 89 26.14 6.36 -20.62
N LYS A 90 27.40 6.36 -21.07
CA LYS A 90 28.34 7.48 -20.81
C LYS A 90 27.89 8.80 -21.46
N GLN A 91 27.33 8.74 -22.67
CA GLN A 91 26.80 9.94 -23.33
C GLN A 91 25.54 10.46 -22.62
N LEU A 92 24.64 9.57 -22.21
CA LEU A 92 23.38 9.92 -21.56
C LEU A 92 23.58 10.49 -20.15
N ILE A 93 24.51 9.95 -19.35
CA ILE A 93 24.87 10.50 -18.03
C ILE A 93 25.42 11.94 -18.14
N GLY A 94 25.99 12.32 -19.28
CA GLY A 94 26.47 13.68 -19.53
C GLY A 94 25.37 14.70 -19.80
N LEU A 95 24.13 14.28 -20.06
CA LEU A 95 23.02 15.18 -20.34
C LEU A 95 22.45 15.76 -19.05
N ARG A 96 22.25 17.08 -19.02
CA ARG A 96 21.75 17.81 -17.82
C ARG A 96 20.36 17.37 -17.38
N GLU A 97 19.60 16.72 -18.26
CA GLU A 97 18.23 16.27 -18.04
C GLU A 97 18.15 14.83 -17.50
N VAL A 98 19.24 14.06 -17.61
CA VAL A 98 19.28 12.66 -17.19
C VAL A 98 19.78 12.58 -15.75
N ARG A 99 18.91 12.16 -14.83
CA ARG A 99 19.26 12.00 -13.41
C ARG A 99 20.02 10.70 -13.10
N GLY A 100 19.85 9.67 -13.93
CA GLY A 100 20.49 8.38 -13.75
C GLY A 100 20.19 7.46 -14.92
N VAL A 101 21.10 6.51 -15.17
CA VAL A 101 20.97 5.49 -16.21
C VAL A 101 21.19 4.13 -15.56
N GLN A 102 20.30 3.17 -15.85
CA GLN A 102 20.41 1.79 -15.38
C GLN A 102 20.63 0.88 -16.60
N PRO A 103 21.53 -0.13 -16.49
CA PRO A 103 21.76 -1.13 -17.53
C PRO A 103 20.63 -2.16 -17.65
#